data_AF-A0A940UUX8-F1
#
_entry.id   AF-A0A940UUX8-F1
#
_cell.length_a   1.000
_cell.length_b   1.000
_cell.length_c   1.000
_cell.angle_alpha   90.00
_cell.angle_beta   90.00
_cell.angle_gamma   90.00
#
_symmetry.space_group_name_H-M   'P 1'
#
loop_
_entity.id
_entity.type
_entity.pdbx_description
1 polymer ?
#
loop_
_entity_poly.entity_id
_entity_poly.type
_entity_poly.pdbx_seq_one_letter_code
_entity_poly.pdbx_strand_id
1 'polypeptide(L)'
;MFKNRGIAFKLVIFFTLSSAAIFTAIFSYNYLVSRRMILKGIEENSANLITTTTSRIEVLLTSTQKVPLNVAYLLENTNYDEAELFKVLYAMIERNPEIYGAAV
;
A
#
# COMPACT_ATOMS: atom_id res chain seq x y z
N MET A 1 18.04 28.47 -46.60
CA MET A 1 19.23 28.69 -45.73
C MET A 1 20.45 27.79 -46.02
N PHE A 2 20.41 26.84 -46.98
CA PHE A 2 21.51 25.86 -47.19
C PHE A 2 22.31 26.01 -48.48
N LYS A 3 22.02 27.03 -49.31
CA LYS A 3 22.49 27.09 -50.70
C LYS A 3 23.98 27.47 -50.85
N ASN A 4 24.61 28.06 -49.81
CA ASN A 4 26.01 28.54 -49.85
C ASN A 4 26.94 27.93 -48.78
N ARG A 5 26.64 26.75 -48.22
CA ARG A 5 27.53 26.11 -47.21
C ARG A 5 28.36 24.99 -47.83
N GLY A 6 29.65 24.96 -47.47
CA GLY A 6 30.62 23.99 -47.96
C GLY A 6 30.24 22.54 -47.64
N ILE A 7 30.77 21.60 -48.44
CA ILE A 7 30.43 20.17 -48.39
C ILE A 7 30.62 19.59 -46.98
N ALA A 8 31.66 20.01 -46.25
CA ALA A 8 31.91 19.61 -44.88
C ALA A 8 30.73 19.92 -43.93
N PHE A 9 30.09 21.07 -44.07
CA PHE A 9 28.95 21.44 -43.23
C PHE A 9 27.73 20.54 -43.46
N LYS A 10 27.49 20.16 -44.72
CA LYS A 10 26.39 19.23 -45.07
C LYS A 10 26.64 17.83 -44.49
N LEU A 11 27.88 17.35 -44.54
CA LEU A 11 28.27 16.07 -43.97
C LEU A 11 28.11 16.04 -42.45
N VAL A 12 28.58 17.07 -41.75
CA VAL A 12 28.45 17.16 -40.28
C VAL A 12 26.98 17.12 -39.88
N ILE A 13 26.11 17.91 -40.51
CA ILE A 13 24.66 17.87 -40.22
C ILE A 13 24.11 16.47 -40.45
N PHE A 14 24.47 15.81 -41.55
CA PHE A 14 23.93 14.50 -41.87
C PHE A 14 24.29 13.45 -40.80
N PHE A 15 25.55 13.43 -40.37
CA PHE A 15 25.99 12.54 -39.29
C PHE A 15 25.33 12.88 -37.96
N THR A 16 25.28 14.17 -37.59
CA THR A 16 24.62 14.60 -36.34
C THR A 16 23.14 14.25 -36.32
N LEU A 17 22.43 14.46 -37.43
CA LEU A 17 21.01 14.15 -37.53
C LEU A 17 20.77 12.64 -37.46
N SER A 18 21.63 11.84 -38.10
CA SER A 18 21.58 10.38 -38.01
C SER A 18 21.80 9.90 -36.58
N SER A 19 22.85 10.39 -35.90
CA SER A 19 23.09 10.03 -34.50
C SER A 19 21.95 10.48 -33.59
N ALA A 20 21.44 11.69 -33.79
CA ALA A 20 20.32 12.22 -33.01
C ALA A 20 19.05 11.38 -33.21
N ALA A 21 18.79 10.91 -34.44
CA ALA A 21 17.66 10.04 -34.73
C ALA A 21 17.78 8.70 -34.01
N ILE A 22 18.97 8.09 -34.02
CA ILE A 22 19.25 6.83 -33.31
C ILE A 22 19.04 7.00 -31.81
N PHE A 23 19.63 8.05 -31.21
CA PHE A 23 19.44 8.34 -29.79
C PHE A 23 17.98 8.60 -29.44
N THR A 24 17.28 9.39 -30.26
CA THR A 24 15.86 9.68 -30.06
C THR A 24 15.02 8.41 -30.07
N ALA A 25 15.28 7.48 -31.00
CA ALA A 25 14.59 6.20 -31.07
C ALA A 25 14.84 5.36 -29.81
N ILE A 26 16.10 5.25 -29.38
CA ILE A 26 16.47 4.50 -28.17
C ILE A 26 15.85 5.10 -26.92
N PHE A 27 15.93 6.42 -26.74
CA PHE A 27 15.34 7.11 -25.58
C PHE A 27 13.82 7.00 -25.57
N SER A 28 13.17 7.14 -26.72
CA SER A 28 11.72 6.99 -26.83
C SER A 28 11.28 5.58 -26.44
N TYR A 29 11.97 4.56 -26.95
CA TYR A 29 11.67 3.17 -26.60
C TYR A 29 11.86 2.90 -25.11
N ASN A 30 13.00 3.31 -24.55
CA ASN A 30 13.27 3.17 -23.13
C ASN A 30 12.22 3.89 -22.28
N TYR A 31 11.87 5.12 -22.63
CA TYR A 31 10.86 5.89 -21.92
C TYR A 31 9.51 5.18 -21.91
N LEU A 32 9.07 4.63 -23.04
CA LEU A 32 7.79 3.91 -23.12
C LEU A 32 7.78 2.63 -22.27
N VAL A 33 8.88 1.86 -22.29
CA VAL A 33 9.02 0.64 -21.49
C VAL A 33 9.12 0.97 -20.01
N SER A 34 10.00 1.90 -19.63
CA SER A 34 10.16 2.35 -18.24
C SER A 34 8.87 2.91 -17.68
N ARG A 35 8.14 3.74 -18.44
CA ARG A 35 6.83 4.26 -18.02
C ARG A 35 5.84 3.14 -17.74
N ARG A 36 5.78 2.12 -18.61
CA ARG A 36 4.91 0.96 -18.40
C ARG A 36 5.30 0.16 -17.16
N MET A 37 6.59 -0.09 -16.96
CA MET A 37 7.09 -0.81 -15.78
C MET A 37 6.80 -0.06 -14.49
N ILE A 38 7.01 1.27 -14.46
CA ILE A 38 6.75 2.09 -13.28
C ILE A 38 5.25 2.07 -12.95
N LEU A 39 4.37 2.28 -13.94
CA LEU A 39 2.92 2.25 -13.71
C LEU A 39 2.46 0.89 -13.16
N LYS A 40 2.94 -0.20 -13.76
CA LYS A 40 2.64 -1.55 -13.29
C LYS A 40 3.15 -1.79 -11.87
N GLY A 41 4.36 -1.35 -11.56
CA GLY A 41 4.92 -1.45 -10.21
C GLY A 41 4.13 -0.64 -9.17
N ILE A 42 3.64 0.55 -9.52
CA ILE A 42 2.77 1.34 -8.64
C ILE A 42 1.46 0.62 -8.36
N GLU A 43 0.82 0.05 -9.39
CA GLU A 43 -0.43 -0.70 -9.28
C GLU A 43 -0.28 -1.92 -8.38
N GLU A 44 0.72 -2.78 -8.67
CA GLU A 44 0.98 -4.00 -7.89
C GLU A 44 1.35 -3.67 -6.44
N ASN A 45 2.20 -2.66 -6.21
CA ASN A 45 2.59 -2.29 -4.86
C ASN A 45 1.40 -1.71 -4.08
N SER A 46 0.54 -0.93 -4.71
CA SER A 46 -0.67 -0.39 -4.08
C SER A 46 -1.64 -1.51 -3.70
N ALA A 47 -1.86 -2.48 -4.59
CA ALA A 47 -2.70 -3.64 -4.31
C ALA A 47 -2.14 -4.49 -3.15
N ASN A 48 -0.83 -4.70 -3.11
CA ASN A 48 -0.17 -5.41 -2.03
C ASN A 48 -0.27 -4.66 -0.69
N LEU A 49 -0.11 -3.33 -0.70
CA LEU A 49 -0.26 -2.49 0.49
C LEU A 49 -1.69 -2.55 1.04
N ILE A 50 -2.70 -2.42 0.18
CA ILE A 50 -4.10 -2.54 0.56
C ILE A 50 -4.35 -3.91 1.19
N THR A 51 -3.98 -4.99 0.50
CA THR A 51 -4.19 -6.37 0.96
C THR A 51 -3.49 -6.64 2.30
N THR A 52 -2.26 -6.16 2.46
CA THR A 52 -1.52 -6.33 3.71
C THR A 52 -2.16 -5.55 4.84
N THR A 53 -2.63 -4.33 4.57
CA THR A 53 -3.27 -3.47 5.57
C THR A 53 -4.60 -4.05 6.01
N THR A 54 -5.45 -4.47 5.07
CA THR A 54 -6.74 -5.10 5.38
C THR A 54 -6.55 -6.40 6.15
N SER A 55 -5.58 -7.24 5.76
CA SER A 55 -5.27 -8.47 6.50
C SER A 55 -4.81 -8.18 7.93
N ARG A 56 -4.01 -7.13 8.15
CA ARG A 56 -3.60 -6.72 9.50
C ARG A 56 -4.78 -6.25 10.34
N ILE A 57 -5.68 -5.47 9.74
CA ILE A 57 -6.93 -5.03 10.40
C ILE A 57 -7.78 -6.24 10.76
N GLU A 58 -7.97 -7.18 9.83
CA GLU A 58 -8.77 -8.40 10.05
C GLU A 58 -8.22 -9.26 11.18
N VAL A 59 -6.89 -9.46 11.22
CA VAL A 59 -6.23 -10.23 12.29
C VAL A 59 -6.42 -9.56 13.65
N LEU A 60 -6.29 -8.24 13.72
CA LEU A 60 -6.47 -7.47 14.95
C LEU A 60 -7.93 -7.52 15.42
N LEU A 61 -8.88 -7.27 14.51
CA LEU A 61 -10.31 -7.31 14.81
C LEU A 61 -10.76 -8.72 15.23
N THR A 62 -10.37 -9.75 14.49
CA THR A 62 -10.75 -11.14 14.81
C THR A 62 -10.22 -11.57 16.16
N SER A 63 -8.99 -11.17 16.51
CA SER A 63 -8.40 -11.47 17.82
C SER A 63 -9.15 -10.73 18.93
N THR A 64 -9.41 -9.44 18.74
CA THR A 64 -10.10 -8.60 19.72
C THR A 64 -11.56 -9.04 19.92
N GLN A 65 -12.27 -9.43 18.87
CA GLN A 65 -13.69 -9.79 18.88
C GLN A 65 -13.98 -11.08 19.69
N LYS A 66 -13.01 -12.00 19.80
CA LYS A 66 -13.19 -13.22 20.61
C LYS A 66 -13.36 -12.92 22.09
N VAL A 67 -12.76 -11.84 22.59
CA VAL A 67 -12.83 -11.46 24.01
C VAL A 67 -14.26 -11.06 24.42
N PRO A 68 -14.93 -10.06 23.82
CA PRO A 68 -16.30 -9.71 24.15
C PRO A 68 -17.28 -10.84 23.87
N LEU A 69 -17.07 -11.68 22.85
CA LEU A 69 -17.93 -12.85 22.60
C LEU A 69 -17.90 -13.84 23.76
N ASN A 70 -16.71 -14.14 24.30
CA ASN A 70 -16.59 -15.00 25.47
C ASN A 70 -17.20 -14.36 26.73
N VAL A 71 -17.01 -13.05 26.91
CA VAL A 71 -17.58 -12.32 28.05
C VAL A 71 -19.11 -12.29 27.96
N ALA A 72 -19.69 -12.03 26.78
CA ALA A 72 -21.13 -12.08 26.55
C ALA A 72 -21.69 -13.46 26.93
N TYR A 73 -21.04 -14.54 26.50
CA TYR A 73 -21.44 -15.90 26.88
C TYR A 73 -21.41 -16.11 28.40
N LEU A 74 -20.40 -15.59 29.12
CA LEU A 74 -20.35 -15.69 30.58
C LEU A 74 -21.47 -14.90 31.25
N LEU A 75 -21.75 -13.69 30.78
CA LEU A 75 -22.81 -12.81 31.28
C LEU A 75 -24.21 -13.40 31.07
N GLU A 76 -24.43 -14.10 29.95
CA GLU A 76 -25.71 -14.77 29.67
C GLU A 76 -25.96 -15.99 30.56
N ASN A 77 -24.91 -16.64 31.06
CA ASN A 77 -25.00 -17.92 31.76
C ASN A 77 -24.67 -17.85 33.27
N THR A 78 -24.35 -16.67 33.78
CA THR A 78 -23.98 -16.46 35.19
C THR A 78 -24.68 -15.22 35.75
N ASN A 79 -25.24 -15.33 36.94
CA ASN A 79 -25.74 -14.16 37.66
C ASN A 79 -24.58 -13.47 38.35
N TYR A 80 -24.29 -12.23 37.95
CA TYR A 80 -23.29 -11.36 38.56
C TYR A 80 -23.98 -10.29 39.41
N ASP A 81 -23.41 -9.98 40.57
CA ASP A 81 -23.70 -8.71 41.23
C ASP A 81 -22.94 -7.54 40.57
N GLU A 82 -23.30 -6.30 40.94
CA GLU A 82 -22.70 -5.09 40.34
C GLU A 82 -21.17 -5.05 40.53
N ALA A 83 -20.66 -5.45 41.71
CA ALA A 83 -19.24 -5.42 42.00
C ALA A 83 -18.47 -6.50 41.23
N GLU A 84 -19.08 -7.68 41.05
CA GLU A 84 -18.54 -8.77 40.22
C GLU A 84 -18.52 -8.39 38.74
N LEU A 85 -19.55 -7.70 38.24
CA LEU A 85 -19.61 -7.19 36.87
C LEU A 85 -18.46 -6.20 36.59
N PHE A 86 -18.24 -5.26 37.50
CA PHE A 86 -17.11 -4.33 37.39
C PHE A 86 -15.76 -5.06 37.39
N LYS A 87 -15.58 -6.09 38.23
CA LYS A 87 -14.35 -6.90 38.24
C LYS A 87 -14.13 -7.60 36.89
N VAL A 88 -15.18 -8.12 36.27
CA VAL A 88 -15.10 -8.74 34.93
C VAL A 88 -14.68 -7.70 33.89
N LEU A 89 -15.29 -6.51 33.89
CA LEU A 89 -14.95 -5.42 32.97
C LEU A 89 -13.50 -4.93 33.13
N TYR A 90 -13.04 -4.73 34.37
CA TYR A 90 -11.65 -4.35 34.62
C TYR A 90 -10.67 -5.43 34.18
N ALA A 91 -10.93 -6.70 34.50
CA ALA A 91 -10.07 -7.81 34.10
C ALA A 91 -10.01 -7.99 32.57
N MET A 92 -11.10 -7.68 31.85
CA MET A 92 -11.15 -7.70 30.40
C MET A 92 -10.22 -6.64 29.79
N ILE A 93 -10.18 -5.42 30.34
CA ILE A 93 -9.31 -4.36 29.85
C ILE A 93 -7.85 -4.61 30.26
N GLU A 94 -7.60 -4.99 31.51
CA GLU A 94 -6.25 -5.18 32.05
C GLU A 94 -5.47 -6.31 31.34
N ARG A 95 -6.18 -7.35 30.88
CA ARG A 95 -5.56 -8.53 30.24
C ARG A 95 -5.48 -8.44 28.71
N ASN A 96 -6.16 -7.47 28.09
CA ASN A 96 -6.24 -7.35 26.63
C ASN A 96 -5.90 -5.90 26.23
N PRO A 97 -4.60 -5.55 26.07
CA PRO A 97 -4.15 -4.18 25.82
C PRO A 97 -4.68 -3.58 24.50
N GLU A 98 -5.15 -4.41 23.58
CA GLU A 98 -5.85 -4.00 22.36
C GLU A 98 -7.26 -3.42 22.61
N ILE A 99 -7.82 -3.64 23.80
CA ILE A 99 -9.14 -3.16 24.21
C ILE A 99 -8.97 -1.84 24.99
N TYR A 100 -9.46 -0.75 24.41
CA TYR A 100 -9.42 0.56 25.07
C TYR A 100 -10.40 0.69 26.24
N GLY A 101 -11.58 0.06 26.14
CA GLY A 101 -12.61 0.12 27.16
C GLY A 101 -13.74 -0.86 26.90
N ALA A 102 -14.54 -1.12 27.93
CA ALA A 102 -15.69 -2.00 27.89
C ALA A 102 -16.83 -1.42 28.75
N ALA A 103 -18.08 -1.67 28.36
CA ALA A 103 -19.28 -1.25 29.07
C ALA A 103 -20.37 -2.32 28.92
N VAL A 104 -21.24 -2.43 29.91
CA VAL A 104 -22.40 -3.32 29.98
C VAL A 104 -23.62 -2.51 30.39
#